data_AF-A0A651DZL8-F1
#
_entry.id   AF-A0A651DZL8-F1
#
_cell.length_a   1.000
_cell.length_b   1.000
_cell.length_c   1.000
_cell.angle_alpha   90.00
_cell.angle_beta   90.00
_cell.angle_gamma   90.00
#
_symmetry.space_group_name_H-M   'P 1'
#
loop_
_entity.id
_entity.type
_entity.pdbx_description
1 polymer ?
#
loop_
_entity_poly.entity_id
_entity_poly.type
_entity_poly.pdbx_seq_one_letter_code
_entity_poly.pdbx_strand_id
1 'polypeptide(L)'
;MSVDPSTYPEDLQAIATLVQDAAIGRKDDCLSLLSLLRLLEALHRDIREHLFQDTLPRNRQNLYALLRDIEANGGWPYIHRMKIRRLLDNVPMPDDAESSPLD
;
A
#
# COMPACT_ATOMS: atom_id res chain seq x y z
N MET A 1 10.98 -13.93 5.65
CA MET A 1 10.19 -14.32 4.46
C MET A 1 10.96 -13.77 3.27
N SER A 2 11.61 -14.62 2.48
CA SER A 2 12.30 -14.18 1.28
C SER A 2 11.24 -13.89 0.22
N VAL A 3 11.22 -12.66 -0.29
CA VAL A 3 10.37 -12.30 -1.42
C VAL A 3 10.98 -12.99 -2.64
N ASP A 4 10.39 -14.08 -3.11
CA ASP A 4 10.82 -14.74 -4.34
C ASP A 4 10.42 -13.85 -5.53
N PRO A 5 11.38 -13.23 -6.24
CA PRO A 5 11.07 -12.28 -7.31
C PRO A 5 10.31 -12.95 -8.46
N SER A 6 10.53 -14.25 -8.68
CA SER A 6 9.91 -15.08 -9.72
C SER A 6 8.37 -15.10 -9.68
N THR A 7 7.76 -14.66 -8.58
CA THR A 7 6.30 -14.61 -8.40
C THR A 7 5.67 -13.34 -9.01
N TYR A 8 6.49 -12.36 -9.38
CA TYR A 8 6.03 -11.06 -9.88
C TYR A 8 6.21 -10.92 -11.39
N PRO A 9 5.48 -10.00 -12.05
CA PRO A 9 5.74 -9.63 -13.45
C PRO A 9 7.19 -9.15 -13.69
N GLU A 10 7.66 -9.25 -14.94
CA GLU A 10 9.07 -9.00 -15.31
C GLU A 10 9.58 -7.61 -14.92
N ASP A 11 8.72 -6.60 -14.99
CA ASP A 11 9.05 -5.22 -14.61
C ASP A 11 9.32 -5.11 -13.10
N LEU A 12 8.49 -5.73 -12.27
CA LEU A 12 8.69 -5.78 -10.82
C LEU A 12 9.90 -6.63 -10.42
N GLN A 13 10.18 -7.70 -11.16
CA GLN A 13 11.42 -8.47 -10.98
C GLN A 13 12.66 -7.61 -11.22
N ALA A 14 12.69 -6.83 -12.32
CA ALA A 14 13.80 -5.95 -12.63
C ALA A 14 14.03 -4.91 -11.53
N ILE A 15 12.95 -4.32 -10.98
CA ILE A 15 13.05 -3.40 -9.84
C ILE A 15 13.63 -4.10 -8.62
N ALA A 16 13.17 -5.32 -8.30
CA ALA A 16 13.68 -6.09 -7.16
C ALA A 16 15.19 -6.38 -7.31
N THR A 17 15.64 -6.79 -8.49
CA THR A 17 17.06 -7.01 -8.78
C THR A 17 17.88 -5.73 -8.62
N LEU A 18 17.42 -4.61 -9.17
CA LEU A 18 18.12 -3.32 -9.05
C LEU A 18 18.28 -2.86 -7.60
N VAL A 19 17.24 -3.05 -6.78
CA VAL A 19 17.29 -2.70 -5.34
C VAL A 19 18.25 -3.63 -4.59
N GLN A 20 18.26 -4.92 -4.90
CA GLN A 20 19.19 -5.88 -4.31
C GLN A 20 20.64 -5.56 -4.66
N ASP A 21 20.93 -5.29 -5.93
CA ASP A 21 22.27 -4.89 -6.39
C ASP A 21 22.74 -3.60 -5.70
N ALA A 22 21.84 -2.62 -5.57
CA ALA A 22 22.12 -1.38 -4.84
C ALA A 22 22.44 -1.63 -3.36
N ALA A 23 21.77 -2.58 -2.71
CA ALA A 23 22.02 -2.95 -1.32
C ALA A 23 23.36 -3.70 -1.18
N ILE A 24 23.63 -4.67 -2.05
CA ILE A 24 24.87 -5.45 -2.07
C ILE A 24 26.08 -4.52 -2.24
N GLY A 25 26.00 -3.55 -3.16
CA GLY A 25 27.06 -2.56 -3.39
C GLY A 25 27.32 -1.61 -2.20
N ARG A 26 26.44 -1.60 -1.19
CA ARG A 26 26.50 -0.72 0.00
C ARG A 26 26.63 -1.49 1.30
N LYS A 27 26.78 -2.82 1.26
CA LYS A 27 26.66 -3.72 2.42
C LYS A 27 27.56 -3.37 3.61
N ASP A 28 28.72 -2.75 3.36
CA ASP A 28 29.71 -2.40 4.38
C ASP A 28 29.65 -0.92 4.81
N ASP A 29 28.66 -0.16 4.31
CA ASP A 29 28.42 1.25 4.67
C ASP A 29 26.97 1.44 5.19
N CYS A 30 26.87 1.55 6.51
CA CYS A 30 25.61 1.75 7.22
C CYS A 30 24.87 3.03 6.80
N LEU A 31 25.57 4.14 6.54
CA LEU A 31 24.93 5.39 6.14
C LEU A 31 24.42 5.32 4.70
N SER A 32 25.15 4.65 3.82
CA SER A 32 24.71 4.39 2.45
C SER A 32 23.50 3.45 2.40
N LEU A 33 23.47 2.40 3.23
CA LEU A 33 22.28 1.54 3.36
C LEU A 33 21.08 2.31 3.92
N LEU A 34 21.28 3.14 4.95
CA LEU A 34 20.22 3.99 5.49
C LEU A 34 19.65 4.95 4.43
N SER A 35 20.52 5.48 3.57
CA SER A 35 20.09 6.35 2.46
C SER A 35 19.24 5.60 1.43
N LEU A 36 19.61 4.35 1.10
CA LEU A 36 18.81 3.47 0.26
C LEU A 36 17.43 3.20 0.89
N LEU A 37 17.38 2.87 2.18
CA LEU A 37 16.12 2.63 2.89
C LEU A 37 15.20 3.85 2.89
N ARG A 38 15.75 5.05 3.13
CA ARG A 38 14.98 6.31 3.08
C ARG A 38 14.42 6.59 1.69
N LEU A 39 15.19 6.30 0.64
CA LEU A 39 14.71 6.44 -0.74
C LEU A 39 13.55 5.49 -1.03
N LEU A 40 13.68 4.20 -0.66
CA LEU A 40 12.60 3.23 -0.82
C LEU A 40 11.34 3.64 -0.06
N GLU A 41 11.48 4.18 1.15
CA GLU A 41 10.35 4.71 1.92
C GLU A 41 9.68 5.90 1.22
N ALA A 42 10.46 6.83 0.67
CA ALA A 42 9.94 7.98 -0.06
C ALA A 42 9.16 7.54 -1.31
N LEU A 43 9.73 6.65 -2.13
CA LEU A 43 9.06 6.08 -3.30
C LEU A 43 7.76 5.37 -2.91
N HIS A 44 7.83 4.54 -1.87
CA HIS A 44 6.66 3.87 -1.34
C HIS A 44 5.57 4.86 -0.89
N ARG A 45 5.96 5.94 -0.21
CA ARG A 45 5.02 6.97 0.25
C ARG A 45 4.34 7.68 -0.93
N ASP A 46 5.09 8.08 -1.94
CA ASP A 46 4.56 8.77 -3.11
C ASP A 46 3.58 7.88 -3.88
N ILE A 47 3.95 6.61 -4.12
CA ILE A 47 3.06 5.63 -4.75
C ILE A 47 1.79 5.48 -3.93
N ARG A 48 1.91 5.33 -2.60
CA ARG A 48 0.75 5.16 -1.72
C ARG A 48 -0.16 6.40 -1.72
N GLU A 49 0.40 7.60 -1.67
CA GLU A 49 -0.35 8.84 -1.49
C GLU A 49 -0.99 9.35 -2.78
N HIS A 50 -0.34 9.13 -3.93
CA HIS A 50 -0.80 9.70 -5.19
C HIS A 50 -1.36 8.68 -6.17
N LEU A 51 -0.84 7.45 -6.20
CA LEU A 51 -1.26 6.44 -7.19
C LEU A 51 -2.24 5.45 -6.57
N PHE A 52 -1.90 4.88 -5.41
CA PHE A 52 -2.71 3.85 -4.77
C PHE A 52 -4.03 4.40 -4.23
N GLN A 53 -4.00 5.56 -3.57
CA GLN A 53 -5.22 6.20 -3.04
C GLN A 53 -6.24 6.51 -4.13
N ASP A 54 -5.81 6.95 -5.31
CA ASP A 54 -6.69 7.24 -6.43
C ASP A 54 -7.31 5.98 -7.03
N THR A 55 -6.65 4.83 -6.89
CA THR A 55 -7.16 3.52 -7.34
C THR A 55 -8.08 2.83 -6.33
N LEU A 56 -8.29 3.41 -5.14
CA LEU A 56 -9.07 2.75 -4.10
C LEU A 56 -10.52 2.51 -4.55
N PRO A 57 -11.08 1.31 -4.28
CA PRO A 57 -12.46 1.03 -4.63
C PRO A 57 -13.42 1.95 -3.87
N ARG A 58 -14.28 2.67 -4.60
CA ARG A 58 -15.36 3.46 -3.99
C ARG A 58 -16.51 2.60 -3.44
N ASN A 59 -16.63 1.37 -3.93
CA ASN A 59 -17.61 0.39 -3.44
C ASN A 59 -17.07 -0.32 -2.19
N ARG A 60 -17.84 -0.27 -1.10
CA ARG A 60 -17.56 -0.94 0.19
C ARG A 60 -17.20 -2.41 0.04
N GLN A 61 -17.92 -3.16 -0.80
CA GLN A 61 -17.68 -4.61 -0.98
C GLN A 61 -16.28 -4.88 -1.53
N ASN A 62 -15.87 -4.11 -2.54
CA ASN A 62 -14.54 -4.22 -3.15
C ASN A 62 -13.45 -3.71 -2.21
N LEU A 63 -13.74 -2.69 -1.40
CA LEU A 63 -12.85 -2.22 -0.35
C LEU A 63 -12.63 -3.31 0.72
N TYR A 64 -13.68 -4.02 1.14
CA TYR A 64 -13.55 -5.16 2.07
C TYR A 64 -12.79 -6.34 1.45
N ALA A 65 -12.97 -6.62 0.16
CA ALA A 65 -12.20 -7.65 -0.53
C ALA A 65 -10.71 -7.29 -0.57
N LEU A 66 -10.38 -6.03 -0.89
CA LEU A 66 -9.02 -5.50 -0.86
C LEU A 66 -8.41 -5.59 0.55
N LEU A 67 -9.15 -5.18 1.59
CA LEU A 67 -8.68 -5.26 2.98
C LEU A 67 -8.37 -6.71 3.39
N ARG A 68 -9.25 -7.65 3.04
CA ARG A 68 -9.07 -9.07 3.35
C ARG A 68 -7.85 -9.66 2.63
N ASP A 69 -7.63 -9.26 1.38
CA ASP A 69 -6.45 -9.68 0.60
C ASP A 69 -5.15 -9.19 1.24
N ILE A 70 -5.12 -7.94 1.70
CA ILE A 70 -3.95 -7.37 2.38
C ILE A 70 -3.71 -8.05 3.75
N GLU A 71 -4.78 -8.39 4.49
CA GLU A 71 -4.69 -9.14 5.75
C GLU A 71 -4.17 -10.57 5.56
N ALA A 72 -4.62 -11.27 4.52
CA ALA A 72 -4.27 -12.66 4.25
C ALA A 72 -2.85 -12.84 3.72
N ASN A 73 -2.39 -11.95 2.83
CA ASN A 73 -1.07 -12.06 2.20
C ASN A 73 0.04 -11.37 3.00
N GLY A 74 -0.27 -10.73 4.12
CA GLY A 74 0.72 -10.21 5.07
C GLY A 74 1.69 -9.23 4.41
N GLY A 75 1.18 -8.07 3.99
CA GLY A 75 1.97 -7.10 3.24
C GLY A 75 1.48 -5.67 3.42
N TRP A 76 0.92 -5.35 4.60
CA TRP A 76 0.58 -3.96 4.88
C TRP A 76 1.88 -3.15 4.80
N PRO A 77 2.00 -2.17 3.89
CA PRO A 77 3.13 -1.27 3.96
C PRO A 77 3.07 -0.60 5.33
N TYR A 78 4.21 -0.23 5.94
CA TYR A 78 4.27 0.46 7.25
C TYR A 78 3.40 1.75 7.25
N ILE A 79 2.09 1.59 7.39
CA ILE A 79 1.11 2.62 7.62
C ILE A 79 1.10 2.67 9.12
N HIS A 80 1.90 3.58 9.66
CA HIS A 80 1.76 4.05 11.03
C HIS A 80 0.30 4.45 11.23
N ARG A 81 -0.57 3.52 11.68
CA ARG A 81 -1.92 3.61 12.30
C ARG A 81 -2.88 4.78 12.00
N MET A 82 -2.57 5.73 11.11
CA MET A 82 -3.12 7.07 11.18
C MET A 82 -4.37 7.25 10.32
N LYS A 83 -4.73 6.33 9.42
CA LYS A 83 -5.71 6.69 8.38
C LYS A 83 -6.61 5.58 7.83
N ILE A 84 -6.83 4.46 8.53
CA ILE A 84 -7.99 3.60 8.17
C ILE A 84 -9.28 4.45 8.19
N ARG A 85 -9.39 5.40 9.13
CA ARG A 85 -10.46 6.41 9.13
C ARG A 85 -10.52 7.26 7.85
N ARG A 86 -9.40 7.70 7.27
CA ARG A 86 -9.43 8.50 6.03
C ARG A 86 -9.78 7.68 4.78
N LEU A 87 -9.57 6.37 4.80
CA LEU A 87 -10.07 5.48 3.75
C LEU A 87 -11.61 5.42 3.79
N LEU A 88 -12.19 5.47 4.99
CA LEU A 88 -13.64 5.47 5.21
C LEU A 88 -14.29 6.83 4.94
N ASP A 89 -13.56 7.95 5.09
CA ASP A 89 -14.06 9.31 4.80
C ASP A 89 -14.48 9.49 3.32
N ASN A 90 -13.92 8.68 2.40
CA ASN A 90 -14.25 8.71 0.97
C ASN A 90 -15.45 7.84 0.60
N VAL A 91 -16.01 7.12 1.57
CA VAL A 91 -17.18 6.28 1.34
C VAL A 91 -18.42 7.10 1.67
N PRO A 92 -19.30 7.40 0.70
CA PRO A 92 -20.55 8.09 1.02
C PRO A 92 -21.30 7.30 2.10
N MET A 93 -21.74 8.02 3.13
CA MET A 93 -22.71 7.52 4.10
C MET A 93 -23.93 7.05 3.29
N PRO A 94 -24.52 5.87 3.57
CA PRO A 94 -25.82 5.57 3.00
C PRO A 94 -26.74 6.73 3.33
N ASP A 95 -27.37 7.30 2.31
CA ASP A 95 -28.43 8.29 2.46
C ASP A 95 -29.41 7.72 3.49
N ASP A 96 -29.76 8.51 4.52
CA ASP A 96 -30.84 8.21 5.44
C ASP A 96 -32.17 8.31 4.66
N ALA A 97 -32.36 7.40 3.72
CA ALA A 97 -33.59 7.21 3.00
C ALA A 97 -34.56 6.48 3.94
N GLU A 98 -35.70 7.13 4.16
CA GLU A 98 -36.90 6.66 4.85
C GLU A 98 -36.95 6.85 6.38
N SER A 99 -36.89 8.12 6.81
CA SER A 99 -37.92 8.56 7.76
C SER A 99 -39.20 8.85 6.96
N SER A 100 -39.99 7.80 6.70
CA SER A 100 -41.38 7.97 6.23
C SER A 100 -42.21 8.58 7.37
N PRO A 101 -42.86 9.74 7.17
CA PRO A 101 -43.87 10.23 8.11
C PRO A 101 -45.04 9.24 8.11
N LEU A 102 -45.38 8.74 9.30
CA LEU A 102 -46.63 8.03 9.55
C LEU A 102 -47.79 9.01 9.37
N ASP A 103 -48.65 8.77 8.39
CA ASP A 103 -50.05 9.23 8.39
C ASP A 103 -50.89 8.29 9.28
#